data_AF-A0A0G2GBF2-F1
#
_entry.id   AF-A0A0G2GBF2-F1
#
_cell.length_a   1.000
_cell.length_b   1.000
_cell.length_c   1.000
_cell.angle_alpha   90.00
_cell.angle_beta   90.00
_cell.angle_gamma   90.00
#
_symmetry.space_group_name_H-M   'P 1'
#
loop_
_entity.id
_entity.type
_entity.pdbx_description
1 polymer ?
#
loop_
_entity_poly.entity_id
_entity_poly.type
_entity_poly.pdbx_seq_one_letter_code
_entity_poly.pdbx_strand_id
1 'polypeptide(L)'
;MLQSISPLLLLGATLTATVAAEDYSDLVGTWSTKSRKVITGPGFYNPETERFTEPSLTGISYSFTSDGYFEEAYYRAVSNPANPSCPSGVMQWQHGTFTKNSSGSLILKPFSVDGRQLLSEPCEYDTGVYTRYDQEETFERYSVYVDGYHNIKRLDLYQFDGSPMNPMYLVYDPPEMLPTSTLNPTSTAKSKSRVKRDVDAGTEDIPQEAWNKDAILQPTRSFHYDADLIWWTGVTFTALGGLLYMYT
;
A
#
# COMPACT_ATOMS: atom_id res chain seq x y z
N MET A 1 -65.55 -53.00 1.03
CA MET A 1 -65.28 -51.65 0.50
C MET A 1 -64.51 -50.92 1.60
N LEU A 2 -63.18 -50.82 1.49
CA LEU A 2 -62.43 -49.63 1.03
C LEU A 2 -62.74 -48.43 1.96
N GLN A 3 -61.79 -47.78 2.65
CA GLN A 3 -60.44 -47.40 2.24
C GLN A 3 -59.50 -47.25 3.46
N SER A 4 -58.26 -47.74 3.30
CA SER A 4 -57.12 -47.47 4.19
C SER A 4 -56.44 -46.19 3.72
N ILE A 5 -56.25 -45.22 4.62
CA ILE A 5 -55.54 -43.97 4.34
C ILE A 5 -54.09 -44.15 4.78
N SER A 6 -53.17 -44.23 3.81
CA SER A 6 -51.72 -44.18 4.05
C SER A 6 -51.27 -42.75 4.32
N PRO A 7 -50.44 -42.48 5.35
CA PRO A 7 -49.75 -41.21 5.47
C PRO A 7 -48.49 -41.24 4.60
N LEU A 8 -48.49 -40.41 3.55
CA LEU A 8 -47.33 -40.14 2.71
C LEU A 8 -46.30 -39.36 3.55
N LEU A 9 -45.18 -39.98 3.88
CA LEU A 9 -44.07 -39.35 4.60
C LEU A 9 -43.28 -38.49 3.60
N LEU A 10 -43.55 -37.18 3.55
CA LEU A 10 -42.72 -36.22 2.80
C LEU A 10 -41.43 -35.97 3.60
N LEU A 11 -40.33 -36.57 3.17
CA LEU A 11 -38.99 -36.25 3.66
C LEU A 11 -38.48 -35.02 2.89
N GLY A 12 -38.62 -33.83 3.47
CA GLY A 12 -38.04 -32.60 2.94
C GLY A 12 -36.54 -32.55 3.23
N ALA A 13 -35.71 -32.83 2.22
CA ALA A 13 -34.28 -32.62 2.30
C ALA A 13 -33.98 -31.11 2.21
N THR A 14 -33.81 -30.45 3.36
CA THR A 14 -33.27 -29.08 3.42
C THR A 14 -31.78 -29.12 3.10
N LEU A 15 -31.42 -28.76 1.87
CA LEU A 15 -30.04 -28.53 1.48
C LEU A 15 -29.57 -27.20 2.11
N THR A 16 -28.98 -27.27 3.31
CA THR A 16 -28.28 -26.13 3.88
C THR A 16 -27.02 -25.89 3.05
N ALA A 17 -27.06 -24.86 2.19
CA ALA A 17 -25.86 -24.35 1.53
C ALA A 17 -24.94 -23.78 2.62
N THR A 18 -23.92 -24.54 2.99
CA THR A 18 -22.82 -24.05 3.81
C THR A 18 -22.03 -23.06 2.97
N VAL A 19 -22.18 -21.76 3.23
CA VAL A 19 -21.22 -20.76 2.75
C VAL A 19 -19.91 -21.08 3.45
N ALA A 20 -18.92 -21.62 2.70
CA ALA A 20 -17.58 -21.78 3.24
C ALA A 20 -17.05 -20.37 3.55
N ALA A 21 -16.69 -20.11 4.79
CA ALA A 21 -15.90 -18.93 5.12
C ALA A 21 -14.55 -19.09 4.40
N GLU A 22 -14.15 -18.09 3.61
CA GLU A 22 -12.80 -18.09 3.04
C GLU A 22 -11.78 -17.94 4.17
N ASP A 23 -10.80 -18.84 4.21
CA ASP A 23 -9.72 -18.81 5.19
C ASP A 23 -8.57 -17.94 4.66
N TYR A 24 -8.38 -16.80 5.32
CA TYR A 24 -7.32 -15.83 5.03
C TYR A 24 -6.23 -15.78 6.11
N SER A 25 -6.23 -16.73 7.06
CA SER A 25 -5.36 -16.69 8.25
C SER A 25 -3.86 -16.57 7.94
N ASP A 26 -3.43 -16.99 6.75
CA ASP A 26 -2.07 -16.85 6.26
C ASP A 26 -1.72 -15.42 5.81
N LEU A 27 -2.69 -14.68 5.27
CA LEU A 27 -2.54 -13.32 4.73
C LEU A 27 -2.78 -12.20 5.74
N VAL A 28 -3.52 -12.46 6.82
CA VAL A 28 -3.87 -11.41 7.80
C VAL A 28 -2.63 -10.72 8.36
N GLY A 29 -2.65 -9.39 8.32
CA GLY A 29 -1.57 -8.53 8.81
C GLY A 29 -1.15 -7.46 7.81
N THR A 30 -0.20 -6.62 8.21
CA THR A 30 0.41 -5.57 7.38
C THR A 30 1.76 -6.03 6.86
N TRP A 31 1.88 -6.07 5.55
CA TRP A 31 3.06 -6.49 4.81
C TRP A 31 3.70 -5.29 4.16
N SER A 32 4.99 -5.08 4.38
CA SER A 32 5.73 -3.97 3.76
C SER A 32 7.01 -4.47 3.11
N THR A 33 7.37 -3.84 2.00
CA THR A 33 8.68 -4.04 1.36
C THR A 33 9.84 -3.69 2.31
N LYS A 34 11.07 -4.09 1.94
CA LYS A 34 12.27 -4.08 2.80
C LYS A 34 12.52 -2.79 3.59
N SER A 35 12.15 -1.60 3.08
CA SER A 35 12.36 -0.34 3.79
C SER A 35 11.54 -0.22 5.08
N ARG A 36 10.38 -0.90 5.17
CA ARG A 36 9.40 -0.81 6.26
C ARG A 36 9.00 0.64 6.61
N LYS A 37 9.14 1.56 5.66
CA LYS A 37 8.78 2.97 5.84
C LYS A 37 7.40 3.31 5.29
N VAL A 38 6.98 2.58 4.26
CA VAL A 38 5.62 2.66 3.74
C VAL A 38 4.79 1.63 4.50
N ILE A 39 3.81 2.10 5.25
CA ILE A 39 2.89 1.31 6.07
C ILE A 39 1.51 1.90 5.83
N THR A 40 0.52 1.05 5.62
CA THR A 40 -0.89 1.43 5.49
C THR A 40 -1.43 2.04 6.79
N GLY A 41 -2.57 2.73 6.71
CA GLY A 41 -3.27 3.33 7.84
C GLY A 41 -3.12 4.84 7.94
N PRO A 42 -3.52 5.44 9.08
CA PRO A 42 -3.57 6.89 9.26
C PRO A 42 -2.21 7.58 9.18
N GLY A 43 -1.11 6.81 9.35
CA GLY A 43 0.24 7.31 9.17
C GLY A 43 0.62 7.60 7.71
N PHE A 44 -0.11 7.07 6.73
CA PHE A 44 0.15 7.26 5.30
C PHE A 44 -0.89 8.14 4.61
N TYR A 45 -2.16 7.96 4.92
CA TYR A 45 -3.25 8.74 4.35
C TYR A 45 -4.22 9.23 5.43
N ASN A 46 -4.59 10.52 5.36
CA ASN A 46 -5.59 11.11 6.24
C ASN A 46 -6.90 11.35 5.45
N PRO A 47 -7.99 10.62 5.74
CA PRO A 47 -9.23 10.73 4.99
C PRO A 47 -10.04 11.99 5.28
N GLU A 48 -9.80 12.67 6.41
CA GLU A 48 -10.53 13.91 6.77
C GLU A 48 -9.98 15.13 6.01
N THR A 49 -8.67 15.18 5.83
CA THR A 49 -7.99 16.25 5.09
C THR A 49 -7.70 15.89 3.63
N GLU A 50 -7.90 14.63 3.25
CA GLU A 50 -7.54 14.05 1.95
C GLU A 50 -6.05 14.22 1.58
N ARG A 51 -5.16 14.12 2.58
CA ARG A 51 -3.72 14.34 2.40
C ARG A 51 -2.90 13.08 2.64
N PHE A 52 -1.83 12.95 1.88
CA PHE A 52 -0.78 11.97 2.13
C PHE A 52 0.25 12.50 3.12
N THR A 53 0.82 11.59 3.90
CA THR A 53 2.01 11.82 4.71
C THR A 53 3.17 11.07 4.06
N GLU A 54 4.15 11.81 3.54
CA GLU A 54 5.28 11.23 2.81
C GLU A 54 6.20 10.40 3.71
N PRO A 55 6.41 9.11 3.40
CA PRO A 55 7.37 8.28 4.11
C PRO A 55 8.81 8.66 3.80
N SER A 56 9.72 8.44 4.76
CA SER A 56 11.16 8.71 4.58
C SER A 56 11.86 7.88 3.48
N LEU A 57 11.29 6.75 3.06
CA LEU A 57 11.82 5.88 2.00
C LEU A 57 10.69 5.29 1.17
N THR A 58 10.95 5.06 -0.11
CA THR A 58 10.04 4.39 -1.03
C THR A 58 9.73 2.96 -0.59
N GLY A 59 8.58 2.46 -1.02
CA GLY A 59 8.11 1.12 -0.71
C GLY A 59 6.67 0.89 -1.12
N ILE A 60 6.23 -0.33 -0.88
CA ILE A 60 4.86 -0.79 -1.07
C ILE A 60 4.43 -1.48 0.22
N SER A 61 3.18 -1.29 0.60
CA SER A 61 2.56 -1.95 1.74
C SER A 61 1.15 -2.42 1.39
N TYR A 62 0.78 -3.58 1.93
CA TYR A 62 -0.58 -4.10 1.91
C TYR A 62 -1.00 -4.53 3.31
N SER A 63 -2.23 -4.23 3.68
CA SER A 63 -2.88 -4.78 4.87
C SER A 63 -4.05 -5.65 4.45
N PHE A 64 -4.18 -6.82 5.08
CA PHE A 64 -5.32 -7.72 4.88
C PHE A 64 -5.97 -8.05 6.22
N THR A 65 -7.30 -8.00 6.27
CA THR A 65 -8.09 -8.45 7.42
C THR A 65 -8.63 -9.85 7.21
N SER A 66 -8.99 -10.51 8.32
CA SER A 66 -9.73 -11.78 8.31
C SER A 66 -11.10 -11.68 7.63
N ASP A 67 -11.61 -10.47 7.48
CA ASP A 67 -12.99 -10.19 7.08
C ASP A 67 -13.09 -9.92 5.56
N GLY A 68 -11.97 -10.06 4.84
CA GLY A 68 -11.91 -9.86 3.39
C GLY A 68 -11.72 -8.40 2.96
N TYR A 69 -11.17 -7.54 3.82
CA TYR A 69 -10.81 -6.16 3.45
C TYR A 69 -9.31 -5.99 3.28
N PHE A 70 -8.94 -5.14 2.32
CA PHE A 70 -7.56 -4.78 2.09
C PHE A 70 -7.37 -3.27 2.07
N GLU A 71 -6.14 -2.85 2.32
CA GLU A 71 -5.66 -1.51 2.05
C GLU A 71 -4.26 -1.62 1.44
N GLU A 72 -3.97 -0.75 0.48
CA GLU A 72 -2.64 -0.63 -0.12
C GLU A 72 -2.09 0.79 0.04
N ALA A 73 -0.77 0.86 0.17
CA ALA A 73 -0.02 2.10 0.19
C ALA A 73 1.23 1.97 -0.67
N TYR A 74 1.37 2.87 -1.62
CA TYR A 74 2.48 2.90 -2.58
C TYR A 74 3.20 4.23 -2.47
N TYR A 75 4.51 4.19 -2.32
CA TYR A 75 5.37 5.36 -2.53
C TYR A 75 6.55 4.96 -3.40
N ARG A 76 6.58 5.50 -4.62
CA ARG A 76 7.54 5.13 -5.67
C ARG A 76 8.19 6.37 -6.27
N ALA A 77 9.49 6.29 -6.47
CA ALA A 77 10.20 7.21 -7.34
C ALA A 77 10.08 6.72 -8.80
N VAL A 78 9.72 7.64 -9.70
CA VAL A 78 9.62 7.41 -11.14
C VAL A 78 10.84 8.06 -11.79
N SER A 79 11.69 7.22 -12.36
CA SER A 79 12.88 7.69 -13.09
C SER A 79 12.47 8.37 -14.40
N ASN A 80 13.16 9.45 -14.76
CA ASN A 80 13.05 10.09 -16.07
C ASN A 80 14.36 9.88 -16.87
N PRO A 81 14.45 8.87 -17.74
CA PRO A 81 15.68 8.58 -18.48
C PRO A 81 16.07 9.69 -19.47
N ALA A 82 15.09 10.45 -19.98
CA ALA A 82 15.34 11.56 -20.89
C ALA A 82 15.95 12.77 -20.15
N ASN A 83 15.55 13.00 -18.91
CA ASN A 83 16.13 14.01 -18.03
C ASN A 83 16.37 13.46 -16.60
N PRO A 84 17.52 12.81 -16.35
CA PRO A 84 17.82 12.17 -15.07
C PRO A 84 17.84 13.11 -13.85
N SER A 85 18.03 14.42 -14.06
CA SER A 85 17.97 15.43 -13.00
C SER A 85 16.55 15.74 -12.54
N CYS A 86 15.54 15.22 -13.22
CA CYS A 86 14.12 15.48 -13.00
C CYS A 86 13.33 14.20 -12.72
N PRO A 87 13.57 13.51 -11.58
CA PRO A 87 12.73 12.40 -11.17
C PRO A 87 11.34 12.89 -10.72
N SER A 88 10.34 12.03 -10.88
CA SER A 88 8.99 12.26 -10.35
C SER A 88 8.73 11.33 -9.16
N GLY A 89 7.80 11.69 -8.29
CA GLY A 89 7.34 10.88 -7.17
C GLY A 89 5.86 10.57 -7.29
N VAL A 90 5.47 9.33 -6.98
CA VAL A 90 4.07 8.90 -6.94
C VAL A 90 3.75 8.30 -5.59
N MET A 91 2.70 8.80 -4.95
CA MET A 91 2.06 8.19 -3.81
C MET A 91 0.65 7.74 -4.18
N GLN A 92 0.26 6.52 -3.83
CA GLN A 92 -1.09 6.00 -4.08
C GLN A 92 -1.60 5.29 -2.85
N TRP A 93 -2.90 5.43 -2.61
CA TRP A 93 -3.63 4.75 -1.56
C TRP A 93 -5.00 4.34 -2.08
N GLN A 94 -5.39 3.11 -1.81
CA GLN A 94 -6.76 2.64 -1.98
C GLN A 94 -7.04 1.51 -1.00
N HIS A 95 -8.32 1.28 -0.76
CA HIS A 95 -8.80 0.22 0.13
C HIS A 95 -10.11 -0.32 -0.41
N GLY A 96 -10.48 -1.53 0.00
CA GLY A 96 -11.68 -2.19 -0.46
C GLY A 96 -11.76 -3.63 0.01
N THR A 97 -12.34 -4.50 -0.82
CA THR A 97 -12.50 -5.92 -0.51
C THR A 97 -11.59 -6.78 -1.37
N PHE A 98 -11.17 -7.92 -0.85
CA PHE A 98 -10.41 -8.91 -1.61
C PHE A 98 -11.08 -10.29 -1.53
N THR A 99 -10.81 -11.12 -2.53
CA THR A 99 -11.30 -12.51 -2.60
C THR A 99 -10.19 -13.43 -3.08
N LYS A 100 -10.13 -14.65 -2.52
CA LYS A 100 -9.16 -15.67 -2.91
C LYS A 100 -9.84 -16.71 -3.78
N ASN A 101 -9.44 -16.80 -5.05
CA ASN A 101 -9.93 -17.82 -5.95
C ASN A 101 -9.37 -19.20 -5.58
N SER A 102 -10.13 -20.25 -5.93
CA SER A 102 -9.71 -21.65 -5.75
C SER A 102 -8.43 -22.02 -6.52
N SER A 103 -8.10 -21.26 -7.56
CA SER A 103 -6.83 -21.34 -8.30
C SER A 103 -5.62 -20.79 -7.54
N GLY A 104 -5.82 -20.15 -6.38
CA GLY A 104 -4.78 -19.46 -5.61
C GLY A 104 -4.56 -17.99 -6.00
N SER A 105 -5.33 -17.50 -6.96
CA SER A 105 -5.32 -16.10 -7.42
C SER A 105 -6.00 -15.20 -6.38
N LEU A 106 -5.50 -13.97 -6.25
CA LEU A 106 -6.00 -12.98 -5.29
C LEU A 106 -6.50 -11.76 -6.07
N ILE A 107 -7.78 -11.40 -5.88
CA ILE A 107 -8.40 -10.25 -6.56
C ILE A 107 -8.74 -9.19 -5.52
N LEU A 108 -8.25 -7.96 -5.73
CA LEU A 108 -8.44 -6.80 -4.87
C LEU A 108 -9.35 -5.79 -5.59
N LYS A 109 -10.50 -5.52 -5.00
CA LYS A 109 -11.52 -4.59 -5.52
C LYS A 109 -11.64 -3.37 -4.63
N PRO A 110 -11.07 -2.22 -5.04
CA PRO A 110 -11.13 -1.00 -4.24
C PRO A 110 -12.55 -0.42 -4.19
N PHE A 111 -12.80 0.43 -3.19
CA PHE A 111 -13.94 1.32 -3.21
C PHE A 111 -13.64 2.51 -4.14
N SER A 112 -14.25 2.51 -5.32
CA SER A 112 -13.98 3.45 -6.43
C SER A 112 -13.98 4.95 -6.09
N VAL A 113 -14.61 5.37 -4.99
CA VAL A 113 -14.69 6.79 -4.59
C VAL A 113 -13.58 7.23 -3.63
N ASP A 114 -12.89 6.28 -3.01
CA ASP A 114 -11.98 6.55 -1.89
C ASP A 114 -10.53 6.64 -2.30
N GLY A 115 -10.08 5.90 -3.31
CA GLY A 115 -8.67 5.89 -3.68
C GLY A 115 -8.14 7.27 -4.10
N ARG A 116 -6.89 7.53 -3.72
CA ARG A 116 -6.19 8.80 -3.99
C ARG A 116 -4.82 8.51 -4.59
N GLN A 117 -4.34 9.45 -5.38
CA GLN A 117 -3.00 9.48 -5.92
C GLN A 117 -2.44 10.89 -5.83
N LEU A 118 -1.18 11.00 -5.46
CA LEU A 118 -0.39 12.22 -5.51
C LEU A 118 0.77 11.99 -6.49
N LEU A 119 0.83 12.83 -7.51
CA LEU A 119 1.94 12.90 -8.46
C LEU A 119 2.75 14.18 -8.20
N SER A 120 4.06 14.04 -7.99
CA SER A 120 5.00 15.14 -7.78
C SER A 120 6.02 15.17 -8.92
N GLU A 121 5.99 16.23 -9.72
CA GLU A 121 6.90 16.43 -10.87
C GLU A 121 7.55 17.82 -10.76
N PRO A 122 8.62 17.96 -9.96
CA PRO A 122 9.17 19.27 -9.61
C PRO A 122 9.77 20.04 -10.80
N CYS A 123 9.98 19.38 -11.93
CA CYS A 123 10.47 20.03 -13.15
C CYS A 123 9.35 20.55 -14.07
N GLU A 124 8.11 20.10 -13.88
CA GLU A 124 6.96 20.56 -14.67
C GLU A 124 6.03 21.45 -13.85
N TYR A 125 5.89 21.17 -12.55
CA TYR A 125 4.97 21.85 -11.66
C TYR A 125 5.62 22.23 -10.32
N ASP A 126 5.27 23.40 -9.80
CA ASP A 126 5.68 23.84 -8.46
C ASP A 126 4.92 23.09 -7.33
N THR A 127 3.81 22.43 -7.66
CA THR A 127 2.92 21.76 -6.70
C THR A 127 2.59 20.35 -7.13
N GLY A 128 2.43 19.44 -6.17
CA GLY A 128 1.95 18.08 -6.43
C GLY A 128 0.48 18.04 -6.87
N VAL A 129 0.17 17.16 -7.82
CA VAL A 129 -1.16 16.96 -8.38
C VAL A 129 -1.86 15.82 -7.64
N TYR A 130 -2.98 16.14 -6.99
CA TYR A 130 -3.85 15.15 -6.34
C TYR A 130 -4.96 14.72 -7.29
N THR A 131 -5.10 13.41 -7.50
CA THR A 131 -6.15 12.80 -8.32
C THR A 131 -6.84 11.67 -7.56
N ARG A 132 -8.05 11.32 -7.99
CA ARG A 132 -8.70 10.07 -7.57
C ARG A 132 -8.01 8.88 -8.24
N TYR A 133 -8.00 7.76 -7.56
CA TYR A 133 -7.41 6.52 -8.02
C TYR A 133 -8.38 5.38 -7.77
N ASP A 134 -8.54 4.51 -8.76
CA ASP A 134 -9.41 3.34 -8.73
C ASP A 134 -8.82 2.30 -9.67
N GLN A 135 -8.13 1.32 -9.10
CA GLN A 135 -7.52 0.25 -9.88
C GLN A 135 -7.77 -1.10 -9.21
N GLU A 136 -8.56 -1.95 -9.87
CA GLU A 136 -8.69 -3.36 -9.50
C GLU A 136 -7.35 -4.07 -9.74
N GLU A 137 -6.84 -4.77 -8.73
CA GLU A 137 -5.59 -5.52 -8.83
C GLU A 137 -5.88 -7.02 -8.81
N THR A 138 -5.24 -7.76 -9.71
CA THR A 138 -5.31 -9.22 -9.75
C THR A 138 -3.91 -9.79 -9.66
N PHE A 139 -3.68 -10.61 -8.64
CA PHE A 139 -2.48 -11.43 -8.51
C PHE A 139 -2.78 -12.83 -9.00
N GLU A 140 -1.95 -13.34 -9.91
CA GLU A 140 -2.08 -14.70 -10.44
C GLU A 140 -2.02 -15.73 -9.31
N ARG A 141 -1.10 -15.50 -8.36
CA ARG A 141 -0.86 -16.32 -7.17
C ARG A 141 -0.13 -15.52 -6.10
N TYR A 142 -0.15 -16.04 -4.88
CA TYR A 142 0.66 -15.54 -3.77
C TYR A 142 1.29 -16.71 -2.99
N SER A 143 2.31 -16.41 -2.21
CA SER A 143 2.89 -17.38 -1.28
C SER A 143 3.31 -16.71 0.03
N VAL A 144 2.91 -17.31 1.15
CA VAL A 144 3.31 -16.91 2.50
C VAL A 144 4.18 -18.00 3.10
N TYR A 145 5.35 -17.63 3.60
CA TYR A 145 6.28 -18.55 4.26
C TYR A 145 7.19 -17.79 5.23
N VAL A 146 7.88 -18.51 6.12
CA VAL A 146 8.91 -17.91 6.98
C VAL A 146 10.21 -17.84 6.19
N ASP A 147 10.75 -16.64 6.01
CA ASP A 147 12.03 -16.44 5.34
C ASP A 147 13.17 -17.02 6.19
N GLY A 148 13.94 -17.96 5.64
CA GLY A 148 15.01 -18.66 6.38
C GLY A 148 16.21 -17.77 6.75
N TYR A 149 16.38 -16.63 6.09
CA TYR A 149 17.46 -15.69 6.40
C TYR A 149 17.07 -14.73 7.53
N HIS A 150 15.92 -14.06 7.44
CA HIS A 150 15.47 -13.10 8.45
C HIS A 150 14.64 -13.72 9.58
N ASN A 151 14.15 -14.97 9.43
CA ASN A 151 13.20 -15.63 10.34
C ASN A 151 11.91 -14.83 10.59
N ILE A 152 11.42 -14.14 9.55
CA ILE A 152 10.19 -13.34 9.58
C ILE A 152 9.27 -13.85 8.48
N LYS A 153 7.94 -13.78 8.70
CA LYS A 153 6.96 -14.10 7.66
C LYS A 153 7.16 -13.18 6.45
N ARG A 154 7.22 -13.80 5.28
CA ARG A 154 7.39 -13.16 3.97
C ARG A 154 6.19 -13.48 3.09
N LEU A 155 5.72 -12.45 2.40
CA LEU A 155 4.68 -12.51 1.38
C LEU A 155 5.31 -12.19 0.03
N ASP A 156 5.22 -13.14 -0.90
CA ASP A 156 5.54 -12.92 -2.30
C ASP A 156 4.23 -12.90 -3.12
N LEU A 157 3.98 -11.78 -3.78
CA LEU A 157 2.88 -11.59 -4.73
C LEU A 157 3.39 -11.71 -6.16
N TYR A 158 2.55 -12.24 -7.05
CA TYR A 158 2.82 -12.35 -8.47
C TYR A 158 1.73 -11.61 -9.22
N GLN A 159 2.12 -10.67 -10.07
CA GLN A 159 1.21 -9.85 -10.87
C GLN A 159 0.33 -10.72 -11.79
N PHE A 160 -0.62 -10.11 -12.49
CA PHE A 160 -1.53 -10.80 -13.40
C PHE A 160 -0.81 -11.55 -14.54
N ASP A 161 0.41 -11.15 -14.88
CA ASP A 161 1.27 -11.74 -15.91
C ASP A 161 2.25 -12.80 -15.35
N GLY A 162 2.18 -13.06 -14.04
CA GLY A 162 3.07 -13.95 -13.31
C GLY A 162 4.42 -13.35 -12.94
N SER A 163 4.68 -12.09 -13.28
CA SER A 163 5.90 -11.39 -12.87
C SER A 163 5.91 -11.19 -11.35
N PRO A 164 7.00 -11.55 -10.65
CA PRO A 164 7.08 -11.39 -9.20
C PRO A 164 7.08 -9.90 -8.82
N MET A 165 6.38 -9.55 -7.76
CA MET A 165 6.49 -8.25 -7.11
C MET A 165 7.68 -8.22 -6.15
N ASN A 166 8.01 -7.02 -5.66
CA ASN A 166 8.97 -6.86 -4.59
C ASN A 166 8.52 -7.66 -3.36
N PRO A 167 9.43 -8.44 -2.73
CA PRO A 167 9.07 -9.24 -1.57
C PRO A 167 8.69 -8.35 -0.39
N MET A 168 7.67 -8.77 0.34
CA MET A 168 7.15 -8.07 1.49
C MET A 168 7.29 -8.90 2.76
N TYR A 169 7.42 -8.21 3.89
CA TYR A 169 7.61 -8.84 5.19
C TYR A 169 6.53 -8.35 6.14
N LEU A 170 6.06 -9.24 7.01
CA LEU A 170 5.07 -8.90 8.02
C LEU A 170 5.66 -7.86 8.98
N VAL A 171 4.94 -6.75 9.17
CA VAL A 171 5.30 -5.64 10.07
C VAL A 171 4.34 -5.55 11.23
N TYR A 172 3.03 -5.70 10.99
CA TYR A 172 1.99 -5.64 12.03
C TYR A 172 1.05 -6.84 11.95
N ASP A 173 0.66 -7.32 13.13
CA ASP A 173 -0.37 -8.35 13.37
C ASP A 173 -0.99 -8.02 14.74
N PRO A 174 -2.22 -7.44 14.81
CA PRO A 174 -3.22 -7.25 13.76
C PRO A 174 -2.84 -6.20 12.68
N PRO A 175 -3.52 -6.18 11.51
CA PRO A 175 -3.22 -5.24 10.43
C PRO A 175 -3.49 -3.77 10.80
N GLU A 176 -2.59 -2.89 10.41
CA GLU A 176 -2.73 -1.43 10.45
C GLU A 176 -3.37 -0.92 9.15
N MET A 177 -4.58 -0.38 9.23
CA MET A 177 -5.32 0.20 8.09
C MET A 177 -6.42 1.15 8.57
N LEU A 178 -6.95 1.97 7.66
CA LEU A 178 -8.09 2.84 7.91
C LEU A 178 -9.41 2.04 8.01
N PRO A 179 -10.50 2.65 8.51
CA PRO A 179 -11.78 1.96 8.64
C PRO A 179 -12.29 1.38 7.31
N THR A 180 -12.81 0.16 7.34
CA THR A 180 -13.24 -0.63 6.17
C THR A 180 -14.56 -0.19 5.52
N SER A 181 -15.08 0.97 5.94
CA SER A 181 -16.27 1.59 5.34
C SER A 181 -15.87 2.62 4.29
N THR A 182 -16.75 2.89 3.32
CA THR A 182 -16.54 4.00 2.38
C THR A 182 -16.36 5.32 3.12
N LEU A 183 -15.22 5.98 2.91
CA LEU A 183 -14.80 7.18 3.65
C LEU A 183 -15.36 8.47 3.04
N ASN A 184 -15.42 8.54 1.71
CA ASN A 184 -15.85 9.73 0.97
C ASN A 184 -17.02 9.43 0.01
N PRO A 185 -18.24 9.18 0.53
CA PRO A 185 -19.40 8.88 -0.31
C PRO A 185 -19.76 10.09 -1.20
N THR A 186 -19.57 9.97 -2.51
CA THR A 186 -20.10 10.93 -3.48
C THR A 186 -21.61 10.68 -3.64
N SER A 187 -22.43 11.71 -3.81
CA SER A 187 -23.91 11.65 -3.82
C SER A 187 -24.57 10.69 -4.82
N THR A 188 -23.79 10.14 -5.77
CA THR A 188 -24.19 9.08 -6.70
C THR A 188 -24.11 7.67 -6.11
N ALA A 189 -23.36 7.47 -5.02
CA ALA A 189 -23.34 6.23 -4.26
C ALA A 189 -24.45 6.27 -3.20
N LYS A 190 -25.62 5.73 -3.53
CA LYS A 190 -26.74 5.57 -2.58
C LYS A 190 -26.37 4.57 -1.48
N SER A 191 -25.67 5.02 -0.45
CA SER A 191 -25.64 4.31 0.82
C SER A 191 -26.85 4.73 1.64
N LYS A 192 -27.76 3.78 1.89
CA LYS A 192 -28.88 3.94 2.82
C LYS A 192 -28.33 4.00 4.25
N SER A 193 -27.90 5.16 4.71
CA SER A 193 -27.73 5.41 6.15
C SER A 193 -28.44 6.70 6.52
N ARG A 194 -29.63 6.53 7.11
CA ARG A 194 -30.38 7.61 7.75
C ARG A 194 -29.83 7.77 9.15
N VAL A 195 -28.84 8.63 9.33
CA VAL A 195 -28.45 9.13 10.66
C VAL A 195 -28.62 10.64 10.66
N LYS A 196 -29.63 11.10 11.40
CA LYS A 196 -29.81 12.50 11.80
C LYS A 196 -28.67 12.83 12.76
N ARG A 197 -27.82 13.81 12.44
CA ARG A 197 -26.93 14.43 13.41
C ARG A 197 -27.53 15.79 13.75
N ASP A 198 -28.01 15.90 14.99
CA ASP A 198 -28.49 17.13 15.58
C ASP A 198 -27.29 18.07 15.80
N VAL A 199 -27.53 19.36 15.62
CA VAL A 199 -26.57 20.43 15.84
C VAL A 199 -26.63 20.76 17.32
N ASP A 200 -25.53 20.59 18.05
CA ASP A 200 -25.33 21.37 19.27
C ASP A 200 -23.89 21.81 19.40
N ALA A 201 -23.76 23.09 19.70
CA ALA A 201 -22.55 23.86 19.77
C ALA A 201 -21.91 23.67 21.14
N GLY A 202 -20.65 23.22 21.16
CA GLY A 202 -19.82 23.16 22.34
C GLY A 202 -18.42 23.61 21.97
N THR A 203 -18.19 24.91 22.04
CA THR A 203 -16.88 25.55 21.93
C THR A 203 -16.03 25.12 23.13
N GLU A 204 -15.07 24.22 22.92
CA GLU A 204 -13.98 24.02 23.87
C GLU A 204 -12.65 24.24 23.14
N ASP A 205 -12.02 25.35 23.51
CA ASP A 205 -10.72 25.82 23.04
C ASP A 205 -9.63 24.80 23.40
N ILE A 206 -9.06 24.14 22.40
CA ILE A 206 -7.83 23.38 22.56
C ILE A 206 -6.65 24.35 22.36
N PRO A 207 -5.71 24.48 23.32
CA PRO A 207 -4.60 25.42 23.20
C PRO A 207 -3.76 25.11 21.96
N GLN A 208 -3.72 26.08 21.06
CA GLN A 208 -2.88 26.05 19.87
C GLN A 208 -1.43 26.26 20.30
N GLU A 209 -0.76 25.16 20.65
CA GLU A 209 0.68 25.16 20.86
C GLU A 209 1.34 25.50 19.52
N ALA A 210 1.97 26.67 19.51
CA ALA A 210 2.58 27.27 18.34
C ALA A 210 3.69 26.36 17.80
N TRP A 211 3.38 25.64 16.72
CA TRP A 211 4.40 25.00 15.89
C TRP A 211 5.33 26.08 15.34
N ASN A 212 6.56 26.07 15.84
CA ASN A 212 7.69 26.87 15.37
C ASN A 212 7.80 26.71 13.84
N LYS A 213 7.49 27.79 13.10
CA LYS A 213 7.56 27.83 11.63
C LYS A 213 8.99 27.95 11.08
N ASP A 214 10.00 27.86 11.94
CA ASP A 214 11.41 28.03 11.57
C ASP A 214 12.25 26.74 11.70
N ALA A 215 11.64 25.57 11.86
CA ALA A 215 12.34 24.30 11.73
C ALA A 215 12.56 23.95 10.25
N ILE A 216 13.33 24.80 9.56
CA ILE A 216 14.00 24.43 8.31
C ILE A 216 14.91 23.26 8.66
N LEU A 217 14.50 22.05 8.24
CA LEU A 217 15.38 20.89 8.18
C LEU A 217 16.52 21.29 7.24
N GLN A 218 17.65 21.72 7.83
CA GLN A 218 18.87 21.88 7.06
C GLN A 218 19.20 20.51 6.48
N PRO A 219 19.38 20.38 5.15
CA PRO A 219 19.90 19.14 4.61
C PRO A 219 21.22 18.87 5.30
N THR A 220 21.31 17.75 6.01
CA THR A 220 22.58 17.24 6.50
C THR A 220 23.51 17.21 5.30
N ARG A 221 24.62 17.95 5.39
CA ARG A 221 25.61 18.15 4.32
C ARG A 221 25.77 16.86 3.53
N SER A 222 25.20 16.82 2.34
CA SER A 222 25.59 15.87 1.32
C SER A 222 27.08 16.11 1.11
N PHE A 223 27.90 15.11 1.44
CA PHE A 223 29.30 15.09 1.03
C PHE A 223 29.30 15.07 -0.50
N HIS A 224 29.36 16.25 -1.12
CA HIS A 224 29.59 16.39 -2.54
C HIS A 224 31.00 15.87 -2.80
N TYR A 225 31.09 14.66 -3.32
CA TYR A 225 32.33 14.18 -3.90
C TYR A 225 32.50 14.88 -5.25
N ASP A 226 33.57 15.63 -5.39
CA ASP A 226 33.94 16.24 -6.66
C ASP A 226 34.30 15.12 -7.65
N ALA A 227 33.46 14.95 -8.67
CA ALA A 227 33.62 13.90 -9.68
C ALA A 227 34.94 14.07 -10.44
N ASP A 228 35.41 15.31 -10.62
CA ASP A 228 36.69 15.60 -11.27
C ASP A 228 37.86 15.14 -10.38
N LEU A 229 37.78 15.34 -9.06
CA LEU A 229 38.80 14.86 -8.13
C LEU A 229 38.90 13.33 -8.18
N ILE A 230 37.78 12.61 -8.16
CA ILE A 230 37.76 11.13 -8.24
C ILE A 230 38.35 10.66 -9.57
N TRP A 231 37.97 11.30 -10.68
CA TRP A 231 38.44 10.95 -12.01
C TRP A 231 39.96 11.15 -12.14
N TRP A 232 40.49 12.31 -11.72
CA TRP A 232 41.93 12.59 -11.75
C TRP A 232 42.74 11.70 -10.81
N THR A 233 42.16 11.30 -9.68
CA THR A 233 42.78 10.35 -8.75
C THR A 233 42.96 8.97 -9.42
N GLY A 234 41.95 8.51 -10.17
CA GLY A 234 42.04 7.27 -10.95
C GLY A 234 43.12 7.32 -12.05
N VAL A 235 43.22 8.43 -12.77
CA VAL A 235 44.24 8.64 -13.80
C VAL A 235 45.65 8.60 -13.21
N THR A 236 45.86 9.25 -12.06
CA THR A 236 47.18 9.29 -11.39
C THR A 236 47.60 7.93 -10.87
N PHE A 237 46.72 7.16 -10.22
CA PHE A 237 47.07 5.81 -9.77
C PHE A 237 47.37 4.86 -10.93
N THR A 238 46.64 4.98 -12.04
CA THR A 238 46.88 4.17 -13.24
C THR A 238 48.24 4.49 -13.88
N ALA A 239 48.58 5.79 -13.99
CA ALA A 239 49.87 6.22 -14.51
C ALA A 239 51.04 5.79 -13.60
N LEU A 240 50.88 5.93 -12.28
CA LEU A 240 51.89 5.52 -11.30
C LEU A 240 52.11 4.00 -11.33
N GLY A 241 51.03 3.22 -11.42
CA GLY A 241 51.10 1.76 -11.57
C GLY A 241 51.77 1.34 -12.87
N GLY A 242 51.49 2.02 -13.98
CA GLY A 242 52.16 1.78 -15.26
C GLY A 242 53.66 2.09 -15.23
N LEU A 243 54.06 3.18 -14.57
CA LEU A 243 55.48 3.50 -14.38
C LEU A 243 56.18 2.45 -13.51
N LEU A 244 55.55 2.04 -12.40
CA LEU A 244 56.11 1.00 -11.53
C LEU A 244 56.27 -0.35 -12.26
N TYR A 245 55.30 -0.74 -13.09
CA TYR A 245 55.37 -1.96 -13.90
C TYR A 245 56.55 -1.96 -14.88
N MET A 246 56.93 -0.81 -15.44
CA MET A 246 58.05 -0.70 -16.37
C MET A 246 59.42 -0.74 -15.68
N TYR A 247 59.46 -0.53 -14.36
CA TYR A 247 60.69 -0.54 -13.55
C TYR A 247 60.85 -1.81 -12.69
N THR A 248 59.97 -2.80 -12.87
CA THR A 248 60.09 -4.17 -12.34
C THR A 248 60.38 -5.15 -13.48
#